data_AF-A0A6N4B0B4-F1
#
_entry.id   AF-A0A6N4B0B4-F1
#
_cell.length_a   1.000
_cell.length_b   1.000
_cell.length_c   1.000
_cell.angle_alpha   90.00
_cell.angle_beta   90.00
_cell.angle_gamma   90.00
#
_symmetry.space_group_name_H-M   'P 1'
#
loop_
_entity.id
_entity.type
_entity.pdbx_description
1 polymer ?
#
loop_
_entity_poly.entity_id
_entity_poly.type
_entity_poly.pdbx_seq_one_letter_code
_entity_poly.pdbx_strand_id
1 'polypeptide(L)'
;MTIEINEVILEQEDNAGLATESLPSHYYFYVLSFIGSVVLILLQPSQAKEVQNAHGWFSQPYIAPLLGLSIIALFSGIYLLVNTIKHYHCLRSINPIELTFSTISRYRTAVIISGFFFLYIFSLSVIGFALSSFILVLTMLWISNLFTRFWVITSFVSIAIIVLVFRVAIALWFPDVWLFSFLPDQMADFANMYL
;
A
#
# COMPACT_ATOMS: atom_id res chain seq x y z
N MET A 1 49.93 28.37 22.52
CA MET A 1 49.36 28.60 21.18
C MET A 1 49.38 27.35 20.28
N THR A 2 49.83 26.18 20.76
CA THR A 2 49.76 24.90 20.02
C THR A 2 48.69 23.96 20.59
N ILE A 3 48.27 24.15 21.84
CA ILE A 3 47.26 23.32 22.52
C ILE A 3 45.84 23.68 22.06
N GLU A 4 45.50 24.97 22.00
CA GLU A 4 44.19 25.44 21.53
C GLU A 4 43.92 25.06 20.06
N ILE A 5 44.96 25.05 19.21
CA ILE A 5 44.81 24.64 17.81
C ILE A 5 44.46 23.14 17.72
N ASN A 6 44.99 22.31 18.63
CA ASN A 6 44.75 20.88 18.63
C ASN A 6 43.35 20.51 19.18
N GLU A 7 42.85 21.28 20.15
CA GLU A 7 41.47 21.16 20.65
C GLU A 7 40.44 21.54 19.58
N VAL A 8 40.65 22.68 18.89
CA VAL A 8 39.74 23.13 17.82
C VAL A 8 39.75 22.16 16.63
N ILE A 9 40.89 21.56 16.29
CA ILE A 9 40.97 20.53 15.24
C ILE A 9 40.24 19.25 15.67
N LEU A 10 40.38 18.80 16.92
CA LEU A 10 39.67 17.62 17.44
C LEU A 10 38.16 17.83 17.51
N GLU A 11 37.68 19.01 17.95
CA GLU A 11 36.25 19.33 17.93
C GLU A 11 35.68 19.46 16.51
N GLN A 12 36.50 19.91 15.56
CA GLN A 12 36.09 20.05 14.16
C GLN A 12 36.13 18.72 13.40
N GLU A 13 37.03 17.79 13.77
CA GLU A 13 37.09 16.42 13.27
C GLU A 13 35.95 15.55 13.85
N ASP A 14 35.60 15.74 15.13
CA ASP A 14 34.43 15.12 15.77
C ASP A 14 33.10 15.61 15.15
N ASN A 15 32.97 16.93 14.93
CA ASN A 15 31.82 17.49 14.20
C ASN A 15 31.78 17.06 12.73
N ALA A 16 32.93 16.89 12.06
CA ALA A 16 32.97 16.42 10.68
C ALA A 16 32.64 14.92 10.56
N GLY A 17 33.02 14.11 11.55
CA GLY A 17 32.63 12.70 11.69
C GLY A 17 31.12 12.55 11.96
N LEU A 18 30.55 13.41 12.81
CA LEU A 18 29.11 13.47 13.06
C LEU A 18 28.31 14.00 11.86
N ALA A 19 28.87 14.94 11.09
CA ALA A 19 28.23 15.48 9.88
C ALA A 19 28.22 14.50 8.70
N THR A 20 29.04 13.45 8.73
CA THR A 20 29.12 12.44 7.66
C THR A 20 28.36 11.15 7.95
N GLU A 21 27.88 10.91 9.18
CA GLU A 21 26.92 9.86 9.49
C GLU A 21 25.48 10.27 9.09
N SER A 22 25.29 10.55 7.80
CA SER A 22 23.95 10.66 7.23
C SER A 22 23.28 9.28 7.25
N LEU A 23 22.06 9.19 7.80
CA LEU A 23 21.31 7.94 7.74
C LEU A 23 21.16 7.48 6.28
N PRO A 24 21.26 6.17 6.00
CA PRO A 24 21.11 5.65 4.65
C PRO A 24 19.79 6.12 4.05
N SER A 25 19.80 6.57 2.80
CA SER A 25 18.65 7.26 2.18
C SER A 25 17.36 6.42 2.11
N HIS A 26 17.46 5.11 2.30
CA HIS A 26 16.37 4.14 2.33
C HIS A 26 15.84 3.85 3.74
N TYR A 27 16.52 4.29 4.80
CA TYR A 27 16.13 4.04 6.19
C TYR A 27 14.68 4.48 6.45
N TYR A 28 14.28 5.63 5.93
CA TYR A 28 12.95 6.20 6.12
C TYR A 28 11.84 5.40 5.44
N PHE A 29 12.15 4.76 4.30
CA PHE A 29 11.21 3.85 3.64
C PHE A 29 10.91 2.63 4.53
N TYR A 30 11.95 2.07 5.17
CA TYR A 30 11.79 0.96 6.11
C TYR A 30 11.00 1.38 7.36
N VAL A 31 11.26 2.58 7.93
CA VAL A 31 10.46 3.11 9.04
C VAL A 31 8.97 3.16 8.68
N LEU A 32 8.63 3.78 7.55
CA LEU A 32 7.25 3.93 7.11
C LEU A 32 6.60 2.57 6.82
N SER A 33 7.32 1.65 6.18
CA SER A 33 6.86 0.30 5.88
C SER A 33 6.63 -0.53 7.15
N PHE A 34 7.49 -0.38 8.17
CA PHE A 34 7.34 -1.05 9.46
C PHE A 34 6.13 -0.53 10.23
N ILE A 35 6.02 0.80 10.40
CA ILE A 35 4.88 1.41 11.09
C ILE A 35 3.58 1.06 10.34
N GLY A 36 3.58 1.20 9.01
CA GLY A 36 2.43 0.88 8.18
C GLY A 36 1.99 -0.57 8.29
N SER A 37 2.93 -1.52 8.24
CA SER A 37 2.61 -2.95 8.37
C SER A 37 2.07 -3.30 9.77
N VAL A 38 2.66 -2.77 10.84
CA VAL A 38 2.17 -2.96 12.21
C VAL A 38 0.75 -2.41 12.38
N VAL A 39 0.50 -1.19 11.89
CA VAL A 39 -0.84 -0.57 11.95
C VAL A 39 -1.85 -1.41 11.16
N LEU A 40 -1.50 -1.89 9.97
CA LEU A 40 -2.40 -2.73 9.17
C LEU A 40 -2.69 -4.08 9.83
N ILE A 41 -1.70 -4.71 10.48
CA ILE A 41 -1.90 -5.95 11.25
C ILE A 41 -2.89 -5.72 12.40
N LEU A 42 -2.76 -4.59 13.11
CA LEU A 42 -3.68 -4.23 14.20
C LEU A 42 -5.10 -3.92 13.69
N LEU A 43 -5.23 -3.36 12.49
CA LEU A 43 -6.53 -3.09 11.86
C LEU A 43 -7.16 -4.32 11.21
N GLN A 44 -6.37 -5.32 10.84
CA GLN A 44 -6.81 -6.54 10.15
C GLN A 44 -8.02 -7.24 10.80
N PRO A 45 -8.08 -7.48 12.13
CA PRO A 45 -9.24 -8.14 12.75
C PRO A 45 -10.56 -7.36 12.59
N SER A 46 -10.50 -6.04 12.40
CA SER A 46 -11.69 -5.23 12.14
C SER A 46 -12.20 -5.36 10.69
N GLN A 47 -11.31 -5.68 9.75
CA GLN A 47 -11.58 -5.67 8.31
C GLN A 47 -11.87 -7.07 7.75
N ALA A 48 -11.23 -8.11 8.30
CA ALA A 48 -11.39 -9.48 7.82
C ALA A 48 -11.94 -10.37 8.95
N LYS A 49 -13.27 -10.52 8.98
CA LYS A 49 -13.93 -11.43 9.93
C LYS A 49 -13.61 -12.89 9.60
N GLU A 50 -13.48 -13.68 10.65
CA GLU A 50 -13.31 -15.12 10.53
C GLU A 50 -14.55 -15.77 9.90
N VAL A 51 -14.32 -16.59 8.87
CA VAL A 51 -15.39 -17.32 8.18
C VAL A 51 -15.53 -18.70 8.80
N GLN A 52 -16.70 -18.98 9.37
CA GLN A 52 -16.96 -20.23 10.12
C GLN A 52 -16.98 -21.49 9.23
N ASN A 53 -17.14 -21.34 7.91
CA ASN A 53 -17.21 -22.44 6.94
C ASN A 53 -15.91 -22.61 6.11
N ALA A 54 -14.76 -22.20 6.65
CA ALA A 54 -13.47 -22.36 5.99
C ALA A 54 -13.03 -23.85 6.00
N HIS A 55 -12.59 -24.39 4.86
CA HIS A 55 -12.09 -25.77 4.69
C HIS A 55 -10.70 -26.01 5.33
N GLY A 56 -10.35 -25.24 6.37
CA GLY A 56 -9.06 -25.24 7.04
C GLY A 56 -8.53 -23.83 7.29
N TRP A 57 -7.61 -23.70 8.26
CA TRP A 57 -7.03 -22.42 8.69
C TRP A 57 -6.42 -21.62 7.52
N PHE A 58 -5.74 -22.27 6.57
CA PHE A 58 -5.11 -21.60 5.43
C PHE A 58 -6.11 -20.95 4.45
N SER A 59 -7.35 -21.45 4.41
CA SER A 59 -8.40 -20.90 3.53
C SER A 59 -9.07 -19.65 4.10
N GLN A 60 -8.70 -19.23 5.32
CA GLN A 60 -9.25 -18.04 5.92
C GLN A 60 -8.74 -16.78 5.19
N PRO A 61 -9.64 -15.81 4.91
CA PRO A 61 -9.32 -14.64 4.08
C PRO A 61 -8.25 -13.73 4.68
N TYR A 62 -8.01 -13.82 6.00
CA TYR A 62 -7.05 -12.98 6.70
C TYR A 62 -5.62 -13.56 6.75
N ILE A 63 -5.41 -14.83 6.43
CA ILE A 63 -4.09 -15.48 6.56
C ILE A 63 -3.08 -14.93 5.56
N ALA A 64 -3.48 -14.80 4.28
CA ALA A 64 -2.57 -14.29 3.25
C ALA A 64 -2.11 -12.84 3.51
N PRO A 65 -3.01 -11.88 3.84
CA PRO A 65 -2.59 -10.54 4.26
C PRO A 65 -1.69 -10.56 5.50
N LEU A 66 -2.00 -11.37 6.51
CA LEU A 66 -1.22 -11.44 7.75
C LEU A 66 0.20 -11.93 7.50
N LEU A 67 0.36 -12.98 6.70
CA LEU A 67 1.67 -13.51 6.33
C LEU A 67 2.49 -12.47 5.57
N GLY A 68 1.90 -11.82 4.56
CA GLY A 68 2.57 -10.77 3.79
C GLY A 68 3.01 -9.60 4.68
N LEU A 69 2.12 -9.09 5.52
CA LEU A 69 2.42 -7.99 6.44
C LEU A 69 3.45 -8.39 7.50
N SER A 70 3.37 -9.62 8.03
CA SER A 70 4.32 -10.12 9.02
C SER A 70 5.73 -10.25 8.45
N ILE A 71 5.87 -10.71 7.20
CA ILE A 71 7.18 -10.79 6.53
C ILE A 71 7.75 -9.39 6.34
N ILE A 72 6.94 -8.44 5.84
CA ILE A 72 7.37 -7.04 5.65
C ILE A 72 7.77 -6.40 6.98
N ALA A 73 6.96 -6.59 8.04
CA ALA A 73 7.24 -6.08 9.38
C ALA A 73 8.54 -6.67 9.95
N LEU A 74 8.77 -7.97 9.77
CA LEU A 74 9.96 -8.64 10.27
C LEU A 74 11.23 -8.14 9.56
N PHE A 75 11.26 -8.15 8.22
CA PHE A 75 12.44 -7.69 7.47
C PHE A 75 12.73 -6.21 7.70
N SER A 76 11.69 -5.38 7.71
CA SER A 76 11.85 -3.95 7.99
C SER A 76 12.29 -3.69 9.43
N GLY A 77 11.71 -4.41 10.39
CA GLY A 77 12.06 -4.32 11.82
C GLY A 77 13.49 -4.73 12.11
N ILE A 78 13.99 -5.82 11.52
CA ILE A 78 15.39 -6.25 11.67
C ILE A 78 16.33 -5.17 11.13
N TYR A 79 16.06 -4.65 9.92
CA TYR A 79 16.88 -3.60 9.32
C TYR A 79 16.90 -2.34 10.19
N LEU A 80 15.75 -1.92 10.70
CA LEU A 80 15.61 -0.79 11.60
C LEU A 80 16.38 -1.01 12.90
N LEU A 81 16.28 -2.18 13.52
CA LEU A 81 16.94 -2.49 14.77
C LEU A 81 18.46 -2.41 14.62
N VAL A 82 19.03 -3.05 13.60
CA VAL A 82 20.48 -3.02 13.32
C VAL A 82 20.96 -1.60 13.06
N ASN A 83 20.24 -0.83 12.24
CA ASN A 83 20.68 0.50 11.85
C ASN A 83 20.44 1.55 12.96
N THR A 84 19.43 1.36 13.82
CA THR A 84 19.15 2.22 14.99
C THR A 84 20.17 2.03 16.09
N ILE A 85 20.60 0.79 16.35
CA ILE A 85 21.69 0.53 17.32
C ILE A 85 22.99 1.16 16.82
N LYS A 86 23.27 1.09 15.52
CA LYS A 86 24.49 1.65 14.92
C LYS A 86 24.52 3.18 14.92
N HIS A 87 23.39 3.85 14.66
CA HIS A 87 23.31 5.31 14.49
C HIS A 87 22.46 5.99 15.58
N TYR A 88 22.46 5.44 16.80
CA TYR A 88 21.63 5.91 17.92
C TYR A 88 21.81 7.41 18.22
N HIS A 89 23.04 7.92 18.05
CA HIS A 89 23.35 9.31 18.34
C HIS A 89 22.72 10.28 17.32
N CYS A 90 22.66 9.90 16.05
CA CYS A 90 22.08 10.70 14.96
C CYS A 90 20.54 10.75 15.02
N LEU A 91 19.89 9.68 15.50
CA LEU A 91 18.42 9.62 15.62
C LEU A 91 17.82 10.60 16.64
N ARG A 92 18.56 10.98 17.68
CA ARG A 92 18.07 11.85 18.77
C ARG A 92 17.73 13.27 18.29
N SER A 93 18.29 13.70 17.17
CA SER A 93 18.11 15.05 16.62
C SER A 93 17.02 15.15 15.54
N ILE A 94 16.36 14.05 15.18
CA ILE A 94 15.45 14.03 14.02
C ILE A 94 14.00 14.25 14.46
N ASN A 95 13.36 15.28 13.89
CA ASN A 95 11.93 15.52 14.08
C ASN A 95 11.08 14.49 13.32
N PRO A 96 10.22 13.71 13.99
CA PRO A 96 9.42 12.65 13.35
C PRO A 96 8.37 13.16 12.37
N ILE A 97 7.95 14.43 12.52
CA ILE A 97 6.94 15.05 11.65
C ILE A 97 7.57 15.43 10.30
N GLU A 98 8.71 16.10 10.33
CA GLU A 98 9.49 16.45 9.14
C GLU A 98 9.94 15.18 8.38
N LEU A 99 10.21 14.10 9.12
CA LEU A 99 10.48 12.76 8.60
C LEU A 99 9.34 12.19 7.74
N THR A 100 8.11 12.34 8.23
CA THR A 100 6.92 11.80 7.57
C THR A 100 6.63 12.61 6.31
N PHE A 101 6.76 13.94 6.38
CA PHE A 101 6.54 14.84 5.25
C PHE A 101 7.61 14.73 4.15
N SER A 102 8.88 14.56 4.51
CA SER A 102 9.95 14.36 3.53
C SER A 102 9.79 13.03 2.79
N THR A 103 9.43 11.96 3.51
CA THR A 103 9.20 10.63 2.93
C THR A 103 7.96 10.59 2.04
N ILE A 104 6.83 11.13 2.50
CA ILE A 104 5.60 11.19 1.69
C ILE A 104 5.81 12.02 0.42
N SER A 105 6.60 13.10 0.51
CA SER A 105 6.93 13.96 -0.64
C SER A 105 7.82 13.24 -1.66
N ARG A 106 8.70 12.34 -1.22
CA ARG A 106 9.56 11.55 -2.11
C ARG A 106 8.81 10.43 -2.83
N TYR A 107 7.77 9.89 -2.21
CA TYR A 107 6.94 8.80 -2.74
C TYR A 107 5.54 9.24 -3.18
N ARG A 108 5.35 10.51 -3.57
CA ARG A 108 4.06 11.10 -3.96
C ARG A 108 3.24 10.20 -4.89
N THR A 109 3.87 9.63 -5.92
CA THR A 109 3.19 8.75 -6.87
C THR A 109 2.60 7.52 -6.19
N ALA A 110 3.34 6.87 -5.29
CA ALA A 110 2.86 5.69 -4.56
C ALA A 110 1.67 6.04 -3.65
N VAL A 111 1.70 7.21 -3.03
CA VAL A 111 0.63 7.72 -2.17
C VAL A 111 -0.63 8.01 -2.97
N ILE A 112 -0.49 8.65 -4.13
CA ILE A 112 -1.61 8.91 -5.05
C ILE A 112 -2.21 7.60 -5.53
N ILE A 113 -1.38 6.63 -5.94
CA ILE A 113 -1.84 5.30 -6.38
C ILE A 113 -2.56 4.57 -5.25
N SER A 114 -2.02 4.62 -4.02
CA SER A 114 -2.67 4.04 -2.84
C SER A 114 -4.03 4.67 -2.56
N GLY A 115 -4.16 6.00 -2.73
CA GLY A 115 -5.44 6.70 -2.62
C GLY A 115 -6.46 6.25 -3.65
N PHE A 116 -6.05 6.08 -4.91
CA PHE A 116 -6.93 5.53 -5.95
C PHE A 116 -7.32 4.07 -5.69
N PHE A 117 -6.40 3.28 -5.15
CA PHE A 117 -6.70 1.91 -4.75
C PHE A 117 -7.72 1.87 -3.61
N PHE A 118 -7.61 2.76 -2.62
CA PHE A 118 -8.61 2.89 -1.55
C PHE A 118 -9.99 3.29 -2.10
N LEU A 119 -10.03 4.24 -3.03
CA LEU A 119 -11.26 4.65 -3.71
C LEU A 119 -11.87 3.50 -4.53
N TYR A 120 -11.04 2.67 -5.15
CA TYR A 120 -11.48 1.44 -5.82
C TYR A 120 -12.18 0.48 -4.85
N ILE A 121 -11.60 0.20 -3.68
CA ILE A 121 -12.21 -0.68 -2.68
C ILE A 121 -13.59 -0.16 -2.25
N PHE A 122 -13.73 1.14 -2.02
CA PHE A 122 -15.02 1.73 -1.67
C PHE A 122 -16.04 1.60 -2.81
N SER A 123 -15.59 1.85 -4.04
CA SER A 123 -16.41 1.78 -5.25
C SER A 123 -16.93 0.37 -5.55
N LEU A 124 -16.24 -0.69 -5.09
CA LEU A 124 -16.69 -2.08 -5.28
C LEU A 124 -18.13 -2.30 -4.81
N SER A 125 -18.50 -1.73 -3.66
CA SER A 125 -19.86 -1.84 -3.10
C SER A 125 -20.91 -0.98 -3.83
N VAL A 126 -20.47 0.09 -4.49
CA VAL A 126 -21.34 1.11 -5.08
C VAL A 126 -21.64 0.79 -6.54
N ILE A 127 -20.61 0.46 -7.33
CA ILE A 127 -20.67 0.35 -8.79
C ILE A 127 -20.22 -1.03 -9.31
N GLY A 128 -19.75 -1.90 -8.43
CA GLY A 128 -19.41 -3.29 -8.76
C GLY A 128 -17.97 -3.47 -9.26
N PHE A 129 -17.54 -4.73 -9.33
CA PHE A 129 -16.15 -5.11 -9.62
C PHE A 129 -15.65 -4.62 -10.99
N ALA A 130 -16.40 -4.87 -12.06
CA ALA A 130 -15.97 -4.57 -13.42
C ALA A 130 -15.77 -3.06 -13.65
N LEU A 131 -16.75 -2.25 -13.27
CA LEU A 131 -16.70 -0.80 -13.48
C LEU A 131 -15.64 -0.15 -12.59
N SER A 132 -15.55 -0.56 -11.31
CA SER A 132 -14.53 -0.05 -10.39
C SER A 132 -13.13 -0.36 -10.89
N SER A 133 -12.91 -1.58 -11.39
CA SER A 133 -11.63 -1.99 -11.98
C SER A 133 -11.30 -1.17 -13.23
N PHE A 134 -12.29 -0.87 -14.07
CA PHE A 134 -12.09 -0.08 -15.28
C PHE A 134 -11.70 1.36 -14.96
N ILE A 135 -12.39 1.99 -14.01
CA ILE A 135 -12.05 3.35 -13.54
C ILE A 135 -10.63 3.37 -12.95
N LEU A 136 -10.26 2.37 -12.16
CA LEU A 136 -8.92 2.27 -11.58
C LEU A 136 -7.85 2.15 -12.68
N VAL A 137 -8.02 1.24 -13.63
CA VAL A 137 -7.05 1.03 -14.72
C VAL A 137 -6.95 2.26 -15.63
N LEU A 138 -8.07 2.92 -15.94
CA LEU A 138 -8.08 4.19 -16.68
C LEU A 138 -7.31 5.29 -15.94
N THR A 139 -7.50 5.38 -14.62
CA THR A 139 -6.77 6.34 -13.80
C THR A 139 -5.27 6.03 -13.79
N MET A 140 -4.89 4.74 -13.74
CA MET A 140 -3.49 4.31 -13.83
C MET A 140 -2.86 4.59 -15.20
N LEU A 141 -3.63 4.43 -16.28
CA LEU A 141 -3.18 4.82 -17.61
C LEU A 141 -3.00 6.33 -17.73
N TRP A 142 -3.90 7.10 -17.13
CA TRP A 142 -3.84 8.55 -17.11
C TRP A 142 -2.61 9.05 -16.33
N ILE A 143 -2.35 8.53 -15.13
CA ILE A 143 -1.18 8.93 -14.31
C ILE A 143 0.13 8.52 -14.96
N SER A 144 0.14 7.42 -15.72
CA SER A 144 1.30 6.96 -16.49
C SER A 144 1.49 7.73 -17.80
N ASN A 145 0.58 8.65 -18.14
CA ASN A 145 0.54 9.39 -19.41
C ASN A 145 0.43 8.47 -20.66
N LEU A 146 -0.10 7.26 -20.50
CA LEU A 146 -0.32 6.25 -21.55
C LEU A 146 -1.78 6.24 -22.04
N PHE A 147 -2.50 7.35 -21.89
CA PHE A 147 -3.92 7.46 -22.19
C PHE A 147 -4.21 7.56 -23.71
N THR A 148 -3.86 6.52 -24.47
CA THR A 148 -4.14 6.41 -25.91
C THR A 148 -5.31 5.46 -26.17
N ARG A 149 -5.98 5.60 -27.32
CA ARG A 149 -7.13 4.74 -27.71
C ARG A 149 -6.79 3.25 -27.67
N PHE A 150 -5.58 2.89 -28.07
CA PHE A 150 -5.09 1.51 -28.01
C PHE A 150 -5.10 0.97 -26.58
N TRP A 151 -4.54 1.71 -25.62
CA TRP A 151 -4.47 1.30 -24.22
C TRP A 151 -5.82 1.27 -23.52
N VAL A 152 -6.74 2.15 -23.89
CA VAL A 152 -8.11 2.12 -23.37
C VAL A 152 -8.84 0.86 -23.83
N ILE A 153 -8.72 0.49 -25.11
CA ILE A 153 -9.33 -0.74 -25.65
C ILE A 153 -8.71 -1.98 -25.02
N THR A 154 -7.38 -2.05 -24.90
CA THR A 154 -6.73 -3.20 -24.27
C THR A 154 -7.13 -3.35 -22.81
N SER A 155 -7.32 -2.24 -22.08
CA SER A 155 -7.82 -2.26 -20.71
C SER A 155 -9.24 -2.81 -20.62
N PHE A 156 -10.12 -2.39 -21.52
CA PHE A 156 -11.49 -2.90 -21.59
C PHE A 156 -11.49 -4.42 -21.85
N VAL A 157 -10.69 -4.89 -22.82
CA VAL A 157 -10.53 -6.32 -23.13
C VAL A 157 -9.96 -7.08 -21.92
N SER A 158 -8.96 -6.54 -21.25
CA SER A 158 -8.34 -7.16 -20.08
C SER A 158 -9.35 -7.38 -18.95
N ILE A 159 -10.20 -6.38 -18.68
CA ILE A 159 -11.24 -6.49 -17.66
C ILE A 159 -12.31 -7.49 -18.06
N ALA A 160 -12.73 -7.50 -19.32
CA ALA A 160 -13.66 -8.51 -19.82
C ALA A 160 -13.12 -9.93 -19.60
N ILE A 161 -11.83 -10.16 -19.88
CA ILE A 161 -11.15 -11.44 -19.61
C ILE A 161 -11.13 -11.75 -18.12
N ILE A 162 -10.75 -10.79 -17.26
CA ILE A 162 -10.69 -10.98 -15.81
C ILE A 162 -12.07 -11.34 -15.24
N VAL A 163 -13.11 -10.61 -15.64
CA VAL A 163 -14.51 -10.89 -15.25
C VAL A 163 -14.92 -12.28 -15.70
N LEU A 164 -14.57 -12.68 -16.93
CA LEU A 164 -14.84 -14.02 -17.43
C LEU A 164 -14.13 -15.09 -16.62
N VAL A 165 -12.85 -14.89 -16.24
CA VAL A 165 -12.11 -15.82 -15.39
C VAL A 165 -12.75 -15.95 -14.01
N PHE A 166 -13.07 -14.83 -13.35
CA PHE A 166 -13.74 -14.88 -12.04
C PHE A 166 -15.09 -15.59 -12.10
N ARG A 167 -15.83 -15.38 -13.19
CA ARG A 167 -17.15 -15.98 -13.38
C ARG A 167 -17.09 -17.46 -13.77
N VAL A 168 -16.29 -17.81 -14.77
CA VAL A 168 -16.27 -19.16 -15.38
C VAL A 168 -15.31 -20.10 -14.65
N ALA A 169 -14.13 -19.61 -14.27
CA ALA A 169 -13.10 -20.46 -13.66
C ALA A 169 -13.25 -20.56 -12.13
N ILE A 170 -13.67 -19.47 -11.48
CA ILE A 170 -13.72 -19.40 -10.01
C ILE A 170 -15.16 -19.47 -9.47
N ALA A 171 -16.19 -19.23 -10.31
CA ALA A 171 -17.60 -19.20 -9.92
C ALA A 171 -17.86 -18.29 -8.70
N LEU A 172 -17.12 -17.20 -8.58
CA LEU A 172 -17.26 -16.22 -7.50
C LEU A 172 -18.43 -15.28 -7.82
N TRP A 173 -19.49 -15.38 -7.02
CA TRP A 173 -20.61 -14.44 -7.02
C TRP A 173 -20.28 -13.25 -6.12
N PHE A 174 -20.32 -12.04 -6.68
CA PHE A 174 -20.21 -10.83 -5.87
C PHE A 174 -21.58 -10.47 -5.28
N PRO A 175 -21.64 -9.95 -4.05
CA PRO A 175 -22.90 -9.52 -3.44
C PRO A 175 -23.54 -8.36 -4.23
N ASP A 176 -24.85 -8.21 -4.08
CA ASP A 176 -25.64 -7.17 -4.75
C ASP A 176 -25.02 -5.78 -4.56
N VAL A 177 -24.86 -5.09 -5.69
CA VAL A 177 -24.25 -3.76 -5.77
C VAL A 177 -25.33 -2.70 -5.61
N TRP A 178 -25.05 -1.62 -4.86
CA TRP A 178 -26.02 -0.54 -4.59
C TRP A 178 -26.61 0.10 -5.86
N LEU A 179 -25.85 0.15 -6.95
CA LEU A 179 -26.34 0.66 -8.24
C LEU A 179 -27.53 -0.15 -8.78
N PHE A 180 -27.59 -1.45 -8.55
CA PHE A 180 -28.70 -2.28 -9.02
C PHE A 180 -30.01 -1.99 -8.30
N SER A 181 -29.97 -1.39 -7.11
CA SER A 181 -31.17 -0.95 -6.38
C SER A 181 -31.92 0.19 -7.06
N PHE A 182 -31.31 0.87 -8.06
CA PHE A 182 -31.96 1.92 -8.85
C PHE A 182 -32.42 1.45 -10.23
N LEU A 183 -32.08 0.22 -10.64
CA LEU A 183 -32.59 -0.33 -11.89
C LEU A 183 -34.00 -0.92 -11.69
N PRO A 184 -34.88 -0.83 -12.69
CA PRO A 184 -36.18 -1.49 -12.66
C PRO A 184 -36.02 -2.99 -12.39
N ASP A 185 -36.94 -3.59 -11.62
CA ASP A 185 -36.87 -4.99 -11.15
C ASP A 185 -36.53 -5.99 -12.27
N GLN A 186 -37.01 -5.77 -13.50
CA GLN A 186 -36.75 -6.65 -14.64
C GLN A 186 -35.28 -6.60 -15.14
N MET A 187 -34.62 -5.45 -15.04
CA MET A 187 -33.20 -5.28 -15.38
C MET A 187 -32.28 -5.66 -14.22
N ALA A 188 -32.74 -5.43 -12.99
CA ALA A 188 -32.07 -5.92 -11.79
C ALA A 188 -32.09 -7.46 -11.76
N ASP A 189 -33.23 -8.10 -12.03
CA ASP A 189 -33.36 -9.55 -12.12
C ASP A 189 -32.61 -10.13 -13.33
N PHE A 190 -32.53 -9.44 -14.46
CA PHE A 190 -31.64 -9.87 -15.55
C PHE A 190 -30.17 -9.79 -15.11
N ALA A 191 -29.76 -8.68 -14.48
CA ALA A 191 -28.42 -8.55 -13.92
C ALA A 191 -28.14 -9.59 -12.82
N ASN A 192 -29.15 -10.01 -12.06
CA ASN A 192 -29.06 -11.01 -10.98
C ASN A 192 -29.13 -12.46 -11.49
N MET A 193 -29.91 -12.73 -12.54
CA MET A 193 -29.95 -14.03 -13.22
C MET A 193 -28.63 -14.32 -13.95
N TYR A 194 -27.87 -13.26 -14.27
CA TYR A 194 -26.50 -13.33 -14.78
C TYR A 194 -25.44 -12.81 -13.81
N LEU A 195 -25.74 -12.74 -12.51
CA LEU A 195 -24.68 -12.75 -11.51
C LEU A 195 -24.00 -14.14 -11.48
#